data_AF-A0A8S9YPN1-F1
#
_entry.id   AF-A0A8S9YPN1-F1
#
_cell.length_a   1.000
_cell.length_b   1.000
_cell.length_c   1.000
_cell.angle_alpha   90.00
_cell.angle_beta   90.00
_cell.angle_gamma   90.00
#
_symmetry.space_group_name_H-M   'P 1'
#
loop_
_entity.id
_entity.type
_entity.pdbx_description
1 polymer ?
#
loop_
_entity_poly.entity_id
_entity_poly.type
_entity_poly.pdbx_seq_one_letter_code
_entity_poly.pdbx_strand_id
1 'polypeptide(L)'
;MDDIVDGELLQLWNRWLGALSHFGRILIPRRIGPEEVDVQAGTHSYVLSDASEVGCGTIAYPLLTNPQRVRCYIIMTKARVAPLCMTSVPGLGLAAAVLTVKLSNQVRSELNVTISSITLYSTVFAM
;
A
#
# COMPACT_ATOMS: atom_id res chain seq x y z
N MET A 1 37.37 13.58 -21.43
CA MET A 1 36.94 13.51 -22.84
C MET A 1 35.78 12.55 -22.80
N ASP A 2 34.56 13.04 -22.99
CA ASP A 2 33.36 12.22 -22.82
C ASP A 2 33.36 11.11 -23.88
N ASP A 3 33.31 9.86 -23.42
CA ASP A 3 33.36 8.68 -24.29
C ASP A 3 32.14 8.67 -25.22
N ILE A 4 32.37 8.37 -26.49
CA ILE A 4 31.33 8.29 -27.52
C ILE A 4 30.42 7.12 -27.16
N VAL A 5 29.17 7.43 -26.84
CA VAL A 5 28.13 6.43 -26.56
C VAL A 5 27.96 5.54 -27.79
N ASP A 6 28.15 4.24 -27.59
CA ASP A 6 27.99 3.22 -28.63
C ASP A 6 26.61 3.33 -29.31
N GLY A 7 26.57 3.11 -30.61
CA GLY A 7 25.38 3.29 -31.45
C GLY A 7 24.21 2.42 -30.98
N GLU A 8 24.48 1.23 -30.44
CA GLU A 8 23.45 0.37 -29.86
C GLU A 8 22.82 0.96 -28.58
N LEU A 9 23.65 1.56 -27.71
CA LEU A 9 23.18 2.18 -26.48
C LEU A 9 22.33 3.43 -26.80
N LEU A 10 22.74 4.21 -27.80
CA LEU A 10 22.00 5.36 -28.30
C LEU A 10 20.66 4.95 -28.91
N GLN A 11 20.62 3.84 -29.65
CA GLN A 11 19.38 3.29 -30.19
C GLN A 11 18.44 2.80 -29.09
N LEU A 12 18.97 2.12 -28.06
CA LEU A 12 18.18 1.69 -26.91
C LEU A 12 17.60 2.88 -26.15
N TRP A 13 18.41 3.92 -25.93
CA TRP A 13 17.99 5.18 -25.31
C TRP A 13 16.86 5.85 -26.09
N ASN A 14 17.02 6.00 -27.41
CA ASN A 14 16.00 6.61 -28.26
C ASN A 14 14.71 5.78 -28.31
N ARG A 15 14.81 4.45 -28.29
CA ARG A 15 13.64 3.56 -28.21
C ARG A 15 12.90 3.71 -26.88
N TRP A 16 13.64 3.77 -25.77
CA TRP A 16 13.08 3.99 -24.44
C TRP A 16 12.42 5.38 -24.33
N LEU A 17 13.06 6.41 -24.89
CA LEU A 17 12.52 7.77 -24.96
C LEU A 17 11.27 7.85 -25.87
N GLY A 18 11.24 7.09 -26.96
CA GLY A 18 10.06 6.94 -27.80
C GLY A 18 8.89 6.29 -27.04
N ALA A 19 9.17 5.27 -26.23
CA ALA A 19 8.16 4.63 -25.39
C ALA A 19 7.57 5.58 -24.32
N LEU A 20 8.37 6.52 -23.80
CA LEU A 20 7.91 7.57 -22.87
C LEU A 20 6.77 8.42 -23.47
N SER A 21 6.79 8.68 -24.77
CA SER A 21 5.72 9.45 -25.44
C SER A 21 4.33 8.78 -25.35
N HIS A 22 4.29 7.47 -25.10
CA HIS A 22 3.05 6.71 -24.92
C HIS A 22 2.53 6.70 -23.47
N PHE A 23 3.35 7.08 -22.48
CA PHE A 23 2.91 7.08 -21.06
C PHE A 23 1.77 8.05 -20.80
N GLY A 24 1.70 9.18 -21.51
CA GLY A 24 0.58 10.11 -21.41
C GLY A 24 -0.78 9.53 -21.85
N ARG A 25 -0.78 8.40 -22.57
CA ARG A 25 -1.99 7.68 -23.00
C ARG A 25 -2.39 6.55 -22.07
N ILE A 26 -1.54 6.19 -21.10
CA ILE A 26 -1.84 5.12 -20.14
C ILE A 26 -2.73 5.70 -19.04
N LEU A 27 -4.03 5.48 -19.18
CA LEU A 27 -4.99 5.74 -18.12
C LEU A 27 -5.08 4.50 -17.24
N ILE A 28 -4.56 4.60 -16.01
CA ILE A 28 -4.76 3.57 -14.99
C ILE A 28 -6.01 3.99 -14.19
N PRO A 29 -7.14 3.30 -14.31
CA PRO A 29 -8.34 3.63 -13.55
C PRO A 29 -8.14 3.30 -12.07
N ARG A 30 -7.57 4.25 -11.31
CA ARG A 30 -7.33 4.14 -9.87
C ARG A 30 -8.57 4.61 -9.09
N ARG A 31 -9.73 3.99 -9.37
CA ARG A 31 -10.96 4.25 -8.60
C ARG A 31 -11.04 3.31 -7.41
N ILE A 32 -11.04 3.90 -6.22
CA ILE A 32 -11.32 3.21 -4.95
C ILE A 32 -12.73 3.67 -4.54
N GLY A 33 -13.75 2.84 -4.79
CA GLY A 33 -15.14 3.18 -4.51
C GLY A 33 -16.13 2.33 -5.32
N PRO A 34 -17.42 2.31 -4.94
CA PRO A 34 -18.44 1.63 -5.73
C PRO A 34 -18.64 2.35 -7.07
N GLU A 35 -18.95 1.59 -8.14
CA GLU A 35 -19.27 2.15 -9.47
C GLU A 35 -20.55 3.00 -9.45
N GLU A 36 -21.46 2.63 -8.56
CA GLU A 36 -22.74 3.28 -8.33
C GLU A 36 -22.70 3.91 -6.94
N VAL A 37 -22.93 5.21 -6.90
CA VAL A 37 -22.82 6.09 -5.74
C VAL A 37 -23.91 5.74 -4.72
N ASP A 38 -23.72 4.67 -3.95
CA ASP A 38 -24.46 4.47 -2.71
C ASP A 38 -23.60 4.97 -1.55
N VAL A 39 -23.66 6.28 -1.34
CA VAL A 39 -22.96 7.01 -0.27
C VAL A 39 -23.40 6.54 1.12
N GLN A 40 -24.45 5.73 1.22
CA GLN A 40 -24.99 5.28 2.52
C GLN A 40 -24.37 3.97 3.03
N ALA A 41 -23.65 3.23 2.18
CA ALA A 41 -22.87 2.09 2.63
C ALA A 41 -21.57 2.59 3.31
N GLY A 42 -21.58 2.65 4.64
CA GLY A 42 -20.39 3.03 5.41
C GLY A 42 -19.17 2.21 4.97
N THR A 43 -18.08 2.89 4.57
CA THR A 43 -16.83 2.22 4.19
C THR A 43 -16.07 1.86 5.45
N HIS A 44 -15.88 0.56 5.69
CA HIS A 44 -15.07 0.07 6.79
C HIS A 44 -13.66 -0.23 6.28
N SER A 45 -12.62 0.23 6.96
CA SER A 45 -11.24 -0.11 6.60
C SER A 45 -10.63 -1.07 7.61
N TYR A 46 -9.90 -2.06 7.09
CA TYR A 46 -9.06 -2.93 7.90
C TYR A 46 -7.60 -2.59 7.69
N VAL A 47 -6.84 -2.53 8.77
CA VAL A 47 -5.39 -2.44 8.74
C VAL A 47 -4.82 -3.58 9.55
N LEU A 48 -4.01 -4.41 8.91
CA LEU A 48 -3.40 -5.58 9.52
C LEU A 48 -1.90 -5.43 9.47
N SER A 49 -1.24 -5.65 10.59
CA SER A 49 0.20 -5.86 10.65
C SER A 49 0.53 -7.25 11.13
N ASP A 50 1.60 -7.78 10.56
CA ASP A 50 2.26 -8.98 11.05
C ASP A 50 3.74 -8.65 11.30
N ALA A 51 4.25 -9.06 12.46
CA ALA A 51 5.65 -8.90 12.83
C ALA A 51 6.31 -10.25 13.01
N SER A 52 7.53 -10.38 12.49
CA SER A 52 8.40 -11.53 12.64
C SER A 52 9.77 -11.07 13.14
N GLU A 53 10.62 -12.01 13.55
CA GLU A 53 11.99 -11.73 13.96
C GLU A 53 12.83 -11.05 12.88
N VAL A 54 12.47 -11.22 11.60
CA VAL A 54 13.17 -10.64 10.46
C VAL A 54 12.55 -9.33 9.96
N GLY A 55 11.30 -9.05 10.32
CA GLY A 55 10.62 -7.83 9.88
C GLY A 55 9.13 -7.79 10.12
N CYS A 56 8.54 -6.62 9.90
CA CYS A 56 7.13 -6.34 10.07
C CYS A 56 6.51 -5.81 8.77
N GLY A 57 5.38 -6.39 8.40
CA GLY A 57 4.54 -5.97 7.28
C GLY A 57 3.25 -5.36 7.79
N THR A 58 2.68 -4.42 7.03
CA THR A 58 1.38 -3.82 7.30
C THR A 58 0.64 -3.57 6.00
N ILE A 59 -0.65 -3.92 5.97
CA ILE A 59 -1.54 -3.78 4.81
C ILE A 59 -2.80 -3.06 5.25
N ALA A 60 -3.23 -2.07 4.48
CA ALA A 60 -4.51 -1.40 4.63
C ALA A 60 -5.40 -1.71 3.43
N TYR A 61 -6.63 -2.15 3.70
CA TYR A 61 -7.66 -2.36 2.68
C TYR A 61 -9.05 -1.92 3.18
N PRO A 62 -9.79 -1.10 2.41
CA PRO A 62 -11.21 -0.88 2.63
C PRO A 62 -12.04 -2.08 2.19
N LEU A 63 -13.06 -2.37 3.00
CA LEU A 63 -14.19 -3.21 2.70
C LEU A 63 -15.35 -2.32 2.24
N LEU A 64 -15.69 -2.45 0.96
CA LEU A 64 -16.85 -1.79 0.37
C LEU A 64 -17.98 -2.80 0.29
N THR A 65 -19.00 -2.61 1.13
CA THR A 65 -20.16 -3.50 1.20
C THR A 65 -21.35 -2.81 0.59
N ASN A 66 -21.84 -3.33 -0.54
CA ASN A 66 -23.15 -3.02 -1.09
C ASN A 66 -24.10 -4.19 -0.74
N PRO A 67 -25.42 -3.97 -0.57
CA PRO A 67 -26.42 -5.03 -0.40
C PRO A 67 -26.23 -6.29 -1.25
N GLN A 68 -25.68 -6.18 -2.46
CA GLN A 68 -25.50 -7.31 -3.38
C GLN A 68 -24.04 -7.79 -3.50
N ARG A 69 -23.05 -7.01 -3.06
CA ARG A 69 -21.64 -7.30 -3.34
C ARG A 69 -20.69 -6.70 -2.31
N VAL A 70 -19.72 -7.51 -1.90
CA VAL A 70 -18.57 -7.09 -1.11
C VAL A 70 -17.35 -6.97 -2.03
N ARG A 71 -16.64 -5.85 -1.98
CA ARG A 71 -15.39 -5.61 -2.73
C ARG A 71 -14.29 -5.16 -1.76
N CYS A 72 -13.09 -5.69 -1.95
CA CYS A 72 -11.90 -5.31 -1.20
C CYS A 72 -10.84 -4.78 -2.16
N TYR A 73 -10.12 -3.73 -1.76
CA TYR A 73 -9.01 -3.17 -2.53
C TYR A 73 -7.83 -2.97 -1.61
N ILE A 74 -6.62 -3.35 -2.03
CA ILE A 74 -5.41 -2.98 -1.30
C ILE A 74 -5.10 -1.52 -1.65
N ILE A 75 -5.13 -0.63 -0.66
CA ILE A 75 -4.88 0.80 -0.88
C ILE A 75 -3.47 1.20 -0.51
N MET A 76 -2.87 0.52 0.48
CA MET A 76 -1.52 0.82 0.93
C MET A 76 -0.91 -0.39 1.62
N THR A 77 0.37 -0.62 1.37
CA THR A 77 1.19 -1.58 2.10
C THR A 77 2.49 -0.92 2.56
N LYS A 78 3.03 -1.37 3.68
CA LYS A 78 4.36 -1.00 4.17
C LYS A 78 5.04 -2.23 4.75
N ALA A 79 6.33 -2.36 4.49
CA ALA A 79 7.18 -3.36 5.13
C ALA A 79 8.40 -2.68 5.74
N ARG A 80 8.90 -3.22 6.86
CA ARG A 80 10.14 -2.79 7.51
C ARG A 80 10.91 -4.00 8.03
N VAL A 81 12.22 -3.99 7.85
CA VAL A 81 13.12 -4.98 8.46
C VAL A 81 13.11 -4.79 9.97
N ALA A 82 13.20 -5.89 10.73
CA ALA A 82 13.23 -5.84 12.18
C ALA A 82 14.50 -5.11 12.64
N PRO A 83 14.41 -4.20 13.62
CA PRO A 83 15.60 -3.57 14.18
C PRO A 83 16.50 -4.62 14.84
N LEU A 84 17.80 -4.55 14.59
CA LEU A 84 18.81 -5.51 15.08
C LEU A 84 18.83 -5.73 16.61
N CYS A 85 18.19 -4.84 17.37
CA CYS A 85 18.17 -4.86 18.84
C CYS A 85 16.76 -5.02 19.44
N MET A 86 15.73 -5.25 18.62
CA MET A 86 14.36 -5.54 19.10
C MET A 86 14.16 -7.06 19.18
N THR A 87 14.65 -7.68 20.24
CA THR A 87 14.74 -9.15 20.37
C THR A 87 13.62 -9.79 21.22
N SER A 88 12.64 -9.02 21.72
CA SER A 88 11.55 -9.57 22.51
C SER A 88 10.23 -9.60 21.73
N VAL A 89 9.49 -10.71 21.85
CA VAL A 89 8.15 -10.89 21.27
C VAL A 89 7.21 -9.71 21.60
N PRO A 90 7.18 -9.16 22.84
CA PRO A 90 6.40 -7.95 23.13
C PRO A 90 6.86 -6.71 22.35
N GLY A 91 8.17 -6.53 22.15
CA GLY A 91 8.71 -5.42 21.37
C GLY A 91 8.34 -5.48 19.90
N LEU A 92 8.40 -6.68 19.29
CA LEU A 92 7.96 -6.91 17.92
C LEU A 92 6.46 -6.61 17.75
N GLY A 93 5.63 -7.08 18.69
CA GLY A 93 4.20 -6.77 18.71
C GLY A 93 3.91 -5.27 18.81
N LEU A 94 4.65 -4.56 19.66
CA LEU A 94 4.53 -3.11 19.79
C LEU A 94 4.94 -2.39 18.50
N ALA A 95 6.02 -2.81 17.85
CA ALA A 95 6.42 -2.23 16.55
C ALA A 95 5.35 -2.45 15.47
N ALA A 96 4.78 -3.65 15.38
CA ALA A 96 3.68 -3.95 14.45
C ALA A 96 2.48 -3.04 14.72
N ALA A 97 2.05 -2.91 15.98
CA ALA A 97 0.95 -2.05 16.38
C ALA A 97 1.22 -0.57 16.03
N VAL A 98 2.43 -0.06 16.30
CA VAL A 98 2.83 1.31 15.95
C VAL A 98 2.79 1.53 14.44
N LEU A 99 3.23 0.55 13.64
CA LEU A 99 3.16 0.65 12.18
C LEU A 99 1.73 0.64 11.66
N THR A 100 0.88 -0.21 12.23
CA THR A 100 -0.56 -0.25 11.94
C THR A 100 -1.24 1.09 12.20
N VAL A 101 -0.97 1.73 13.34
CA VAL A 101 -1.51 3.06 13.65
C VAL A 101 -0.95 4.13 12.71
N LYS A 102 0.35 4.10 12.39
CA LYS A 102 0.94 5.05 11.44
C LYS A 102 0.36 4.91 10.04
N LEU A 103 0.14 3.67 9.59
CA LEU A 103 -0.47 3.40 8.29
C LEU A 103 -1.92 3.84 8.26
N SER A 104 -2.70 3.57 9.32
CA SER A 104 -4.11 3.99 9.39
C SER A 104 -4.28 5.50 9.40
N ASN A 105 -3.41 6.23 10.10
CA ASN A 105 -3.41 7.70 10.09
C ASN A 105 -3.05 8.25 8.71
N GLN A 106 -2.06 7.66 8.02
CA GLN A 106 -1.73 8.07 6.67
C GLN A 106 -2.88 7.79 5.70
N VAL A 107 -3.50 6.62 5.79
CA VAL A 107 -4.69 6.29 4.98
C VAL A 107 -5.81 7.29 5.23
N ARG A 108 -6.08 7.65 6.50
CA ARG A 108 -7.10 8.67 6.83
C ARG A 108 -6.78 10.06 6.28
N SER A 109 -5.50 10.43 6.24
CA SER A 109 -5.07 11.74 5.78
C SER A 109 -5.05 11.85 4.26
N GLU A 110 -4.69 10.78 3.56
CA GLU A 110 -4.44 10.78 2.12
C GLU A 110 -5.65 10.30 1.31
N LEU A 111 -6.47 9.41 1.88
CA LEU A 111 -7.63 8.88 1.18
C LEU A 111 -8.80 9.86 1.29
N ASN A 112 -9.17 10.47 0.16
CA ASN A 112 -10.27 11.42 0.07
C ASN A 112 -11.67 10.74 0.07
N VAL A 113 -11.82 9.68 0.88
CA VAL A 113 -13.03 8.85 1.00
C VAL A 113 -13.47 8.85 2.46
N THR A 114 -14.77 8.97 2.70
CA THR A 114 -15.33 8.95 4.06
C THR A 114 -15.24 7.53 4.64
N ILE A 115 -14.20 7.26 5.42
CA ILE A 115 -14.05 6.01 6.17
C ILE A 115 -14.85 6.12 7.47
N SER A 116 -15.94 5.37 7.59
CA SER A 116 -16.83 5.41 8.76
C SER A 116 -16.21 4.76 9.99
N SER A 117 -15.42 3.71 9.80
CA SER A 117 -14.72 3.02 10.89
C SER A 117 -13.47 2.31 10.39
N ILE A 118 -12.49 2.17 11.29
CA ILE A 118 -11.24 1.46 11.02
C ILE A 118 -11.00 0.44 12.12
N THR A 119 -10.76 -0.81 11.74
CA THR A 119 -10.32 -1.85 12.66
C THR A 119 -8.84 -2.15 12.42
N LEU A 120 -8.09 -2.22 13.51
CA LEU A 120 -6.64 -2.44 13.53
C LEU A 120 -6.33 -3.82 14.13
N TYR A 121 -5.54 -4.62 13.42
CA TYR A 121 -5.07 -5.92 13.88
C TYR A 121 -3.54 -5.96 13.87
N SER A 122 -2.94 -6.51 14.93
CA SER A 122 -1.51 -6.74 15.02
C SER A 122 -1.20 -8.13 15.56
N THR A 123 -0.44 -8.91 14.81
CA THR A 123 0.04 -10.24 15.21
C THR A 123 1.56 -10.27 15.29
N VAL A 124 2.08 -11.26 16.02
CA VAL A 124 3.50 -11.58 16.04
C VAL A 124 3.65 -13.05 15.67
N PHE A 125 4.49 -13.34 14.68
CA PHE A 125 4.95 -14.66 14.32
C PHE A 125 6.36 -14.86 14.88
N ALA A 126 6.48 -15.63 15.95
CA ALA A 126 7.76 -16.11 16.46
C ALA A 126 8.00 -17.52 15.88
N MET A 127 9.11 -17.73 15.19
CA MET A 127 9.53 -19.04 14.67
C MET A 127 10.61 -19.63 15.56
#